data_AF-A0A6G1SZD2-F1
#
_entry.id   AF-A0A6G1SZD2-F1
#
_cell.length_a   1.000
_cell.length_b   1.000
_cell.length_c   1.000
_cell.angle_alpha   90.00
_cell.angle_beta   90.00
_cell.angle_gamma   90.00
#
_symmetry.space_group_name_H-M   'P 1'
#
loop_
_entity.id
_entity.type
_entity.pdbx_description
1 polymer ?
#
loop_
_entity_poly.entity_id
_entity_poly.type
_entity_poly.pdbx_seq_one_letter_code
_entity_poly.pdbx_strand_id
1 'polypeptide(L)'
;MTTKTFRLSAKRMDRAWHVVDAGGRPLGRVANEAARLLLGKHKPTYEPHLAMGDFVVVINAKDVAITGAKAGQKVYYRHSGYPGGLKERTFEQQMEKDPRRVIERAVKGMLPHNSRGRELFRHLKVYAGGEHPHEAQLNAGTGSRARKSAARAEREATTAATAPAPRASRPATGPQAAAEAAPEAAALGAAGADVAGGATAVGAQESELRLSGSLQRHTREELDSEAQRLGIEIDPEWNKGDVATAIEAHYEEHPVATGDEE
;
A
#
# COMPACT_ATOMS: atom_id res chain seq x y z
N MET A 1 10.99 31.97 5.00
CA MET A 1 10.09 30.97 4.38
C MET A 1 10.46 29.60 4.92
N THR A 2 9.52 28.85 5.49
CA THR A 2 9.78 27.50 5.98
C THR A 2 9.73 26.53 4.80
N THR A 3 10.88 26.08 4.31
CA THR A 3 10.97 25.13 3.20
C THR A 3 10.76 23.71 3.72
N LYS A 4 9.62 23.10 3.40
CA LYS A 4 9.33 21.69 3.71
C LYS A 4 9.56 20.84 2.46
N THR A 5 10.47 19.87 2.56
CA THR A 5 10.72 18.88 1.51
C THR A 5 9.68 17.76 1.60
N PHE A 6 9.11 17.39 0.47
CA PHE A 6 8.18 16.26 0.39
C PHE A 6 8.88 14.95 0.80
N ARG A 7 8.31 14.21 1.75
CA ARG A 7 8.80 12.88 2.17
C ARG A 7 7.68 11.85 1.97
N LEU A 8 8.02 10.73 1.36
CA LEU A 8 7.07 9.65 1.11
C LEU A 8 6.98 8.72 2.32
N SER A 9 5.77 8.27 2.66
CA SER A 9 5.54 7.21 3.66
C SER A 9 5.38 5.85 2.97
N ALA A 10 5.80 4.77 3.65
CA ALA A 10 5.67 3.39 3.18
C ALA A 10 4.24 3.01 2.76
N LYS A 11 3.23 3.53 3.47
CA LYS A 11 1.81 3.22 3.20
C LYS A 11 1.29 3.89 1.92
N ARG A 12 1.95 4.94 1.41
CA ARG A 12 1.52 5.72 0.24
C ARG A 12 2.25 5.34 -1.05
N MET A 13 2.92 4.17 -1.07
CA MET A 13 3.68 3.73 -2.23
C MET A 13 2.79 3.06 -3.27
N ASP A 14 2.61 3.73 -4.41
CA ASP A 14 2.03 3.11 -5.59
C ASP A 14 3.14 2.43 -6.40
N ARG A 15 3.03 1.10 -6.57
CA ARG A 15 3.95 0.29 -7.39
C ARG A 15 3.25 -0.14 -8.67
N ALA A 16 3.87 0.16 -9.81
CA ALA A 16 3.40 -0.28 -11.11
C ALA A 16 4.08 -1.59 -11.52
N TRP A 17 3.48 -2.27 -12.50
CA TRP A 17 4.05 -3.43 -13.17
C TRP A 17 4.51 -3.00 -14.56
N HIS A 18 5.75 -3.33 -14.92
CA HIS A 18 6.32 -3.06 -16.23
C HIS A 18 6.76 -4.36 -16.89
N VAL A 19 6.56 -4.46 -18.21
CA VAL A 19 7.09 -5.55 -19.04
C VAL A 19 8.21 -4.99 -19.90
N VAL A 20 9.35 -5.66 -19.90
CA VAL A 20 10.51 -5.31 -20.71
C VAL A 20 10.84 -6.51 -21.59
N ASP A 21 10.76 -6.32 -22.91
CA ASP A 21 11.23 -7.31 -23.86
C ASP A 21 12.75 -7.25 -24.00
N ALA A 22 13.38 -8.42 -23.88
CA ALA A 22 14.82 -8.59 -23.98
C ALA A 22 15.28 -9.11 -25.36
N GLY A 23 14.33 -9.49 -26.23
CA GLY A 23 14.62 -10.06 -27.55
C GLY A 23 15.45 -9.12 -28.43
N GLY A 24 16.59 -9.61 -28.93
CA GLY A 24 17.47 -8.87 -29.84
C GLY A 24 18.18 -7.65 -29.24
N ARG A 25 17.94 -7.33 -27.96
CA ARG A 25 18.52 -6.16 -27.29
C ARG A 25 19.81 -6.54 -26.55
N PRO A 26 20.80 -5.62 -26.47
CA PRO A 26 22.02 -5.87 -25.71
C PRO A 26 21.75 -6.07 -24.21
N LEU A 27 22.30 -7.14 -23.62
CA LEU A 27 22.13 -7.51 -22.20
C LEU A 27 22.26 -6.31 -21.24
N GLY A 28 23.28 -5.49 -21.42
CA GLY A 28 23.55 -4.35 -20.54
C GLY A 28 22.50 -3.24 -20.62
N ARG A 29 21.91 -3.03 -21.82
CA ARG A 29 20.87 -1.99 -22.00
C ARG A 29 19.56 -2.41 -21.34
N VAL A 30 19.16 -3.66 -21.53
CA VAL A 30 17.98 -4.25 -20.86
C VAL A 30 18.16 -4.23 -19.34
N ALA A 31 19.33 -4.63 -18.85
CA ALA A 31 19.62 -4.65 -17.41
C ALA A 31 19.57 -3.23 -16.79
N ASN A 32 20.09 -2.22 -17.48
CA ASN A 32 20.06 -0.83 -16.99
C ASN A 32 18.64 -0.28 -16.92
N GLU A 33 17.84 -0.51 -17.98
CA GLU A 33 16.44 -0.11 -18.00
C GLU A 33 15.65 -0.76 -16.86
N ALA A 34 15.79 -2.08 -16.70
CA ALA A 34 15.17 -2.82 -15.60
C ALA A 34 15.63 -2.29 -14.23
N ALA A 35 16.94 -2.06 -14.04
CA ALA A 35 17.48 -1.54 -12.78
C ALA A 35 16.95 -0.14 -12.45
N ARG A 36 16.79 0.75 -13.44
CA ARG A 36 16.23 2.09 -13.26
C ARG A 36 14.77 2.04 -12.79
N LEU A 37 13.98 1.10 -13.33
CA LEU A 37 12.59 0.86 -12.91
C LEU A 37 12.53 0.27 -11.50
N LEU A 38 13.34 -0.74 -11.21
CA LEU A 38 13.45 -1.35 -9.89
C LEU A 38 13.94 -0.37 -8.81
N LEU A 39 14.81 0.58 -9.14
CA LEU A 39 15.25 1.60 -8.17
C LEU A 39 14.18 2.68 -7.96
N GLY A 40 13.18 2.80 -8.83
CA GLY A 40 12.17 3.85 -8.76
C GLY A 40 12.69 5.25 -9.11
N LYS A 41 13.90 5.37 -9.67
CA LYS A 41 14.53 6.66 -10.06
C LYS A 41 13.77 7.41 -11.15
N HIS A 42 12.82 6.76 -11.81
CA HIS A 42 11.97 7.37 -12.81
C HIS A 42 10.80 8.16 -12.20
N LYS A 43 10.49 7.95 -10.90
CA LYS A 43 9.45 8.70 -10.18
C LYS A 43 10.07 9.92 -9.50
N PRO A 44 9.45 11.11 -9.60
CA PRO A 44 9.92 12.31 -8.90
C PRO A 44 9.81 12.19 -7.38
N THR A 45 8.96 11.26 -6.91
CA THR A 45 8.72 10.94 -5.50
C THR A 45 9.82 10.06 -4.89
N TYR A 46 11.05 10.10 -5.43
CA TYR A 46 12.09 9.15 -5.05
C TYR A 46 12.65 9.37 -3.66
N GLU A 47 12.58 8.32 -2.84
CA GLU A 47 13.08 8.33 -1.48
C GLU A 47 14.24 7.31 -1.30
N PRO A 48 15.45 7.74 -0.89
CA PRO A 48 16.64 6.88 -0.85
C PRO A 48 16.63 5.76 0.20
N HIS A 49 15.81 5.84 1.24
CA HIS A 49 15.78 4.83 2.29
C HIS A 49 14.67 3.78 2.07
N LEU A 50 13.69 4.10 1.23
CA LEU A 50 12.54 3.23 0.99
C LEU A 50 12.72 2.38 -0.27
N ALA A 51 12.20 1.14 -0.22
CA ALA A 51 12.20 0.20 -1.33
C ALA A 51 11.01 0.41 -2.27
N MET A 52 10.76 1.63 -2.76
CA MET A 52 9.57 2.01 -3.55
C MET A 52 9.67 1.72 -5.06
N GLY A 53 10.54 0.76 -5.44
CA GLY A 53 10.68 0.29 -6.81
C GLY A 53 9.42 -0.38 -7.37
N ASP A 54 9.29 -0.33 -8.68
CA ASP A 54 8.23 -1.04 -9.40
C ASP A 54 8.56 -2.51 -9.63
N PHE A 55 7.54 -3.29 -9.99
CA PHE A 55 7.70 -4.67 -10.44
C PHE A 55 8.09 -4.69 -11.91
N VAL A 56 9.10 -5.47 -12.24
CA VAL A 56 9.61 -5.57 -13.61
C VAL A 56 9.60 -7.01 -14.05
N VAL A 57 8.89 -7.29 -15.12
CA VAL A 57 8.85 -8.57 -15.80
C VAL A 57 9.70 -8.48 -17.06
N VAL A 58 10.73 -9.30 -17.16
CA VAL A 58 11.58 -9.40 -18.35
C VAL A 58 11.21 -10.67 -19.10
N ILE A 59 10.84 -10.53 -20.37
CA ILE A 59 10.47 -11.62 -21.26
C ILE A 59 11.56 -11.87 -22.31
N ASN A 60 11.51 -13.05 -22.96
CA ASN A 60 12.46 -13.47 -24.00
C ASN A 60 13.93 -13.44 -23.56
N ALA A 61 14.21 -13.86 -22.32
CA ALA A 61 15.59 -13.85 -21.81
C ALA A 61 16.56 -14.74 -22.60
N LYS A 62 16.05 -15.72 -23.35
CA LYS A 62 16.85 -16.60 -24.22
C LYS A 62 17.41 -15.88 -25.45
N ASP A 63 16.73 -14.83 -25.92
CA ASP A 63 17.02 -14.13 -27.19
C ASP A 63 17.86 -12.86 -26.97
N VAL A 64 18.48 -12.73 -25.80
CA VAL A 64 19.29 -11.57 -25.45
C VAL A 64 20.58 -11.54 -26.27
N ALA A 65 20.82 -10.40 -26.91
CA ALA A 65 22.02 -10.18 -27.69
C ALA A 65 23.21 -9.78 -26.81
N ILE A 66 24.40 -10.25 -27.16
CA ILE A 66 25.67 -9.75 -26.67
C ILE A 66 26.48 -9.25 -27.86
N THR A 67 27.13 -8.10 -27.69
CA THR A 67 27.94 -7.50 -28.75
C THR A 67 29.38 -8.05 -28.75
N GLY A 68 29.91 -8.27 -29.96
CA GLY A 68 31.30 -8.69 -30.20
C GLY A 68 31.62 -10.12 -29.76
N ALA A 69 32.89 -10.41 -29.51
CA ALA A 69 33.39 -11.74 -29.11
C ALA A 69 33.09 -12.14 -27.64
N LYS A 70 32.25 -11.37 -26.95
CA LYS A 70 31.95 -11.55 -25.52
C LYS A 70 31.13 -12.82 -25.23
N ALA A 71 30.46 -13.40 -26.21
CA ALA A 71 29.72 -14.65 -26.05
C ALA A 71 30.65 -15.81 -25.64
N GLY A 72 31.80 -15.96 -26.31
CA GLY A 72 32.79 -16.99 -25.96
C GLY A 72 33.73 -16.61 -24.82
N GLN A 73 34.04 -15.31 -24.67
CA GLN A 73 35.05 -14.85 -23.70
C GLN A 73 34.51 -14.62 -22.29
N LYS A 74 33.20 -14.39 -22.13
CA LYS A 74 32.64 -14.05 -20.82
C LYS A 74 32.46 -15.31 -19.97
N VAL A 75 33.26 -15.40 -18.92
CA VAL A 75 33.21 -16.51 -17.96
C VAL A 75 32.56 -16.06 -16.64
N TYR A 76 31.66 -16.90 -16.14
CA TYR A 76 30.98 -16.76 -14.87
C TYR A 76 31.63 -17.67 -13.83
N TYR A 77 32.31 -17.05 -12.87
CA TYR A 77 32.90 -17.77 -11.73
C TYR A 77 31.93 -17.87 -10.56
N ARG A 78 32.03 -18.99 -9.83
CA ARG A 78 31.49 -19.19 -8.48
C ARG A 78 32.42 -20.11 -7.70
N HIS A 79 32.54 -19.89 -6.39
CA HIS A 79 33.34 -20.73 -5.51
C HIS A 79 32.43 -21.37 -4.46
N SER A 80 32.69 -22.63 -4.09
CA SER A 80 31.91 -23.32 -3.05
C SER A 80 32.35 -22.97 -1.62
N GLY A 81 33.57 -22.48 -1.43
CA GLY A 81 34.19 -22.24 -0.12
C GLY A 81 35.22 -23.30 0.30
N TYR A 82 35.25 -24.43 -0.39
CA TYR A 82 36.22 -25.52 -0.16
C TYR A 82 37.45 -25.38 -1.07
N PRO A 83 38.64 -25.90 -0.69
CA PRO A 83 39.81 -25.94 -1.54
C PRO A 83 39.50 -26.61 -2.90
N GLY A 84 39.93 -26.00 -4.01
CA GLY A 84 39.62 -26.48 -5.37
C GLY A 84 38.17 -26.33 -5.81
N GLY A 85 37.34 -25.60 -5.04
CA GLY A 85 35.90 -25.46 -5.26
C GLY A 85 35.48 -24.44 -6.33
N LEU A 86 36.40 -24.00 -7.19
CA LEU A 86 36.11 -23.02 -8.24
C LEU A 86 35.33 -23.69 -9.38
N LYS A 87 34.20 -23.10 -9.74
CA LYS A 87 33.38 -23.52 -10.87
C LYS A 87 33.25 -22.35 -11.83
N GLU A 88 33.66 -22.59 -13.05
CA GLU A 88 33.53 -21.66 -14.16
C GLU A 88 32.46 -22.14 -15.14
N ARG A 89 31.82 -21.19 -15.82
CA ARG A 89 30.90 -21.44 -16.92
C ARG A 89 31.03 -20.33 -17.93
N THR A 90 31.10 -20.67 -19.21
CA THR A 90 31.04 -19.66 -20.26
C THR A 90 29.63 -19.08 -20.35
N PHE A 91 29.50 -17.95 -21.04
CA PHE A 91 28.19 -17.33 -21.26
C PHE A 91 27.25 -18.24 -22.06
N GLU A 92 27.75 -18.91 -23.09
CA GLU A 92 27.01 -19.87 -23.90
C GLU A 92 26.45 -21.02 -23.05
N GLN A 93 27.30 -21.67 -22.25
CA GLN A 93 26.88 -22.72 -21.32
C GLN A 93 25.84 -22.24 -20.30
N GLN A 94 25.95 -20.98 -19.88
CA GLN A 94 25.01 -20.40 -18.92
C GLN A 94 23.67 -20.07 -19.59
N MET A 95 23.67 -19.69 -20.86
CA MET A 95 22.46 -19.42 -21.65
C MET A 95 21.68 -20.70 -21.95
N GLU A 96 22.37 -21.79 -22.28
CA GLU A 96 21.75 -23.11 -22.48
C GLU A 96 21.11 -23.64 -21.20
N LYS A 97 21.80 -23.49 -20.07
CA LYS A 97 21.35 -24.07 -18.80
C LYS A 97 20.24 -23.27 -18.12
N ASP A 98 20.43 -21.96 -18.00
CA ASP A 98 19.45 -21.08 -17.35
C ASP A 98 19.67 -19.63 -17.83
N PRO A 99 19.00 -19.21 -18.91
CA PRO A 99 19.18 -17.89 -19.50
C PRO A 99 18.69 -16.78 -18.55
N ARG A 100 17.76 -17.09 -17.64
CA ARG A 100 17.24 -16.11 -16.65
C ARG A 100 18.36 -15.60 -15.74
N ARG A 101 19.25 -16.48 -15.30
CA ARG A 101 20.38 -16.14 -14.41
C ARG A 101 21.32 -15.12 -15.00
N VAL A 102 21.45 -15.07 -16.33
CA VAL A 102 22.28 -14.10 -17.03
C VAL A 102 21.76 -12.69 -16.76
N ILE A 103 20.46 -12.48 -16.96
CA ILE A 103 19.79 -11.19 -16.73
C ILE A 103 19.76 -10.88 -15.23
N GLU A 104 19.36 -11.84 -14.41
CA GLU A 104 19.33 -11.67 -12.95
C GLU A 104 20.69 -11.23 -12.39
N ARG A 105 21.79 -11.86 -12.84
CA ARG A 105 23.14 -11.50 -12.39
C ARG A 105 23.54 -10.11 -12.88
N ALA A 106 23.18 -9.75 -14.12
CA ALA A 106 23.43 -8.41 -14.65
C ALA A 106 22.69 -7.33 -13.86
N VAL A 107 21.40 -7.52 -13.60
CA VAL A 107 20.57 -6.57 -12.84
C VAL A 107 21.00 -6.51 -11.38
N LYS A 108 21.29 -7.65 -10.74
CA LYS A 108 21.77 -7.70 -9.36
C LYS A 108 23.06 -6.91 -9.15
N GLY A 109 23.96 -6.89 -10.15
CA GLY A 109 25.17 -6.08 -10.12
C GLY A 109 24.92 -4.56 -10.19
N MET A 110 23.75 -4.14 -10.68
CA MET A 110 23.38 -2.72 -10.80
C MET A 110 22.57 -2.22 -9.58
N LEU A 111 22.21 -3.09 -8.64
CA LEU A 111 21.47 -2.76 -7.43
C LEU A 111 22.41 -2.57 -6.23
N PRO A 112 22.05 -1.71 -5.25
CA PRO A 112 22.84 -1.51 -4.05
C PRO A 112 22.93 -2.82 -3.24
N HIS A 113 24.12 -3.13 -2.72
CA HIS A 113 24.36 -4.37 -1.98
C HIS A 113 23.96 -4.26 -0.50
N ASN A 114 22.71 -3.88 -0.24
CA ASN A 114 22.14 -3.73 1.10
C ASN A 114 20.78 -4.44 1.22
N SER A 115 20.15 -4.40 2.41
CA SER A 115 18.84 -5.04 2.64
C SER A 115 17.78 -4.53 1.65
N ARG A 116 17.74 -3.22 1.42
CA ARG A 116 16.85 -2.57 0.45
C ARG A 116 17.05 -3.10 -0.97
N GLY A 117 18.29 -3.25 -1.43
CA GLY A 117 18.57 -3.77 -2.76
C GLY A 117 18.17 -5.23 -2.92
N ARG A 118 18.29 -6.04 -1.86
CA ARG A 118 17.77 -7.42 -1.85
C ARG A 118 16.25 -7.45 -1.96
N GLU A 119 15.56 -6.50 -1.35
CA GLU A 119 14.11 -6.33 -1.50
C GLU A 119 13.72 -5.94 -2.92
N LEU A 120 14.39 -4.94 -3.49
CA LEU A 120 14.15 -4.53 -4.87
C LEU A 120 14.40 -5.67 -5.86
N PHE A 121 15.42 -6.50 -5.62
CA PHE A 121 15.71 -7.66 -6.47
C PHE A 121 14.56 -8.68 -6.49
N ARG A 122 13.76 -8.80 -5.42
CA ARG A 122 12.59 -9.70 -5.39
C ARG A 122 11.46 -9.26 -6.33
N HIS A 123 11.43 -7.98 -6.71
CA HIS A 123 10.45 -7.41 -7.63
C HIS A 123 10.76 -7.71 -9.10
N LEU A 124 11.99 -8.17 -9.40
CA LEU A 124 12.35 -8.63 -10.74
C LEU A 124 11.79 -10.04 -10.97
N LYS A 125 11.12 -10.23 -12.11
CA LYS A 125 10.69 -11.53 -12.63
C LYS A 125 11.28 -11.70 -14.02
N VAL A 126 11.96 -12.82 -14.27
CA VAL A 126 12.61 -13.09 -15.56
C VAL A 126 12.09 -14.40 -16.13
N TYR A 127 11.65 -14.35 -17.38
CA TYR A 127 11.16 -15.51 -18.12
C TYR A 127 12.02 -15.77 -19.34
N ALA A 128 12.27 -17.06 -19.60
CA ALA A 128 13.05 -17.48 -20.77
C ALA A 128 12.26 -17.28 -22.08
N GLY A 129 10.94 -17.53 -22.04
CA GLY A 129 10.03 -17.32 -23.16
C GLY A 129 9.32 -15.96 -23.12
N GLY A 130 8.42 -15.75 -24.08
CA GLY A 130 7.63 -14.54 -24.22
C GLY A 130 6.44 -14.46 -23.27
N GLU A 131 6.01 -15.60 -22.72
CA GLU A 131 4.84 -15.68 -21.86
C GLU A 131 5.20 -15.51 -20.38
N HIS A 132 4.32 -14.82 -19.65
CA HIS A 132 4.40 -14.64 -18.22
C HIS A 132 3.04 -14.92 -17.55
N PRO A 133 3.00 -15.56 -16.36
CA PRO A 133 1.76 -15.83 -15.64
C PRO A 133 1.15 -14.60 -14.94
N HIS A 134 1.78 -13.42 -15.05
CA HIS A 134 1.43 -12.22 -14.29
C HIS A 134 0.49 -11.25 -15.02
N GLU A 135 -0.27 -11.72 -16.01
CA GLU A 135 -1.19 -10.90 -16.79
C GLU A 135 -2.24 -10.18 -15.92
N ALA A 136 -2.79 -10.86 -14.91
CA ALA A 136 -3.78 -10.27 -14.01
C ALA A 136 -3.24 -9.02 -13.27
N GLN A 137 -1.96 -9.01 -12.90
CA GLN A 137 -1.34 -7.92 -12.15
C GLN A 137 -0.96 -6.75 -13.05
N LEU A 138 -0.53 -7.04 -14.28
CA LEU A 138 -0.32 -6.05 -15.33
C LEU A 138 -1.61 -5.29 -15.66
N ASN A 139 -2.71 -6.02 -15.77
CA ASN A 139 -4.03 -5.46 -16.06
C ASN A 139 -4.61 -4.71 -14.85
N ALA A 140 -4.34 -5.17 -13.62
CA ALA A 140 -4.80 -4.52 -12.39
C ALA A 140 -4.11 -3.16 -12.13
N GLY A 141 -2.80 -3.05 -12.41
CA GLY A 141 -2.01 -1.84 -12.18
C GLY A 141 -2.36 -0.68 -13.11
N THR A 142 -2.65 -0.99 -14.38
CA THR A 142 -3.03 0.00 -15.40
C THR A 142 -4.54 0.30 -15.36
N GLY A 143 -5.34 -0.57 -14.76
CA GLY A 143 -6.79 -0.57 -14.93
C GLY A 143 -7.59 0.42 -14.08
N SER A 144 -7.22 0.73 -12.84
CA SER A 144 -8.15 1.50 -11.97
C SER A 144 -8.09 3.02 -12.20
N ARG A 145 -6.88 3.60 -12.21
CA ARG A 145 -6.70 5.06 -12.34
C ARG A 145 -6.62 5.52 -13.80
N ALA A 146 -5.95 4.77 -14.69
CA ALA A 146 -5.82 5.16 -16.09
C ALA A 146 -7.14 5.03 -16.87
N ARG A 147 -7.96 4.00 -16.60
CA ARG A 147 -9.33 3.94 -17.17
C ARG A 147 -10.22 5.06 -16.62
N LYS A 148 -10.06 5.45 -15.35
CA LYS A 148 -10.82 6.57 -14.76
C LYS A 148 -10.40 7.92 -15.34
N SER A 149 -9.11 8.13 -15.62
CA SER A 149 -8.62 9.35 -16.27
C SER A 149 -8.92 9.38 -17.77
N ALA A 150 -8.84 8.24 -18.48
CA ALA A 150 -9.24 8.13 -19.88
C ALA A 150 -10.76 8.34 -20.03
N ALA A 151 -11.58 7.71 -19.19
CA ALA A 151 -13.03 7.94 -19.17
C ALA A 151 -13.40 9.37 -18.77
N ARG A 152 -12.60 10.03 -17.91
CA ARG A 152 -12.77 11.46 -17.59
C ARG A 152 -12.40 12.35 -18.78
N ALA A 153 -11.32 12.04 -19.50
CA ALA A 153 -10.90 12.76 -20.71
C ALA A 153 -11.89 12.58 -21.88
N GLU A 154 -12.44 11.38 -22.06
CA GLU A 154 -13.48 11.09 -23.06
C GLU A 154 -14.81 11.80 -22.73
N ARG A 155 -15.17 11.89 -21.44
CA ARG A 155 -16.32 12.67 -20.98
C ARG A 155 -16.09 14.18 -21.15
N GLU A 156 -14.89 14.67 -20.88
CA GLU A 156 -14.51 16.07 -21.12
C GLU A 156 -14.51 16.42 -22.62
N ALA A 157 -14.05 15.51 -23.49
CA ALA A 157 -14.12 15.67 -24.94
C ALA A 157 -15.56 15.63 -25.49
N THR A 158 -16.41 14.75 -24.96
CA THR A 158 -17.83 14.67 -25.34
C THR A 158 -18.63 15.87 -24.83
N THR A 159 -18.27 16.40 -23.64
CA THR A 159 -18.89 17.61 -23.08
C THR A 159 -18.42 18.87 -23.81
N ALA A 160 -17.18 18.90 -24.32
CA ALA A 160 -16.68 20.00 -25.15
C ALA A 160 -17.29 20.04 -26.56
N ALA A 161 -17.74 18.89 -27.10
CA ALA A 161 -18.42 18.82 -28.39
C ALA A 161 -19.92 19.19 -28.35
N THR A 162 -20.53 19.26 -27.16
CA THR A 162 -21.90 19.77 -26.97
C THR A 162 -21.83 21.19 -26.38
N ALA A 163 -21.47 22.16 -27.22
CA ALA A 163 -21.78 23.55 -26.95
C ALA A 163 -23.29 23.76 -27.17
N PRO A 164 -24.07 24.26 -26.19
CA PRO A 164 -25.48 24.54 -26.41
C PRO A 164 -25.63 25.73 -27.38
N ALA A 165 -26.35 25.50 -28.47
CA ALA A 165 -26.75 26.52 -29.44
C ALA A 165 -27.47 27.71 -28.77
N PRO A 166 -27.34 28.94 -29.30
CA PRO A 166 -27.92 30.13 -28.70
C PRO A 166 -29.45 30.03 -28.64
N ARG A 167 -29.97 30.37 -27.46
CA ARG A 167 -31.37 30.34 -27.07
C ARG A 167 -32.21 31.24 -27.99
N ALA A 168 -32.89 30.64 -28.96
CA ALA A 168 -33.91 31.31 -29.77
C ALA A 168 -35.24 31.39 -29.00
N SER A 169 -35.92 32.51 -29.21
CA SER A 169 -37.14 33.01 -28.59
C SER A 169 -38.31 32.01 -28.49
N ARG A 170 -39.03 32.09 -27.36
CA ARG A 170 -40.34 31.48 -27.11
C ARG A 170 -41.35 31.86 -28.20
N PRO A 171 -42.32 30.99 -28.46
CA PRO A 171 -43.70 31.45 -28.49
C PRO A 171 -44.55 30.69 -27.47
N ALA A 172 -45.41 31.46 -26.78
CA ALA A 172 -46.47 30.96 -25.94
C ALA A 172 -47.56 30.33 -26.80
N THR A 173 -48.13 29.21 -26.35
CA THR A 173 -49.55 28.83 -26.50
C THR A 173 -49.80 27.58 -25.62
N GLY A 174 -50.65 27.72 -24.60
CA GLY A 174 -51.23 26.57 -23.86
C GLY A 174 -52.31 25.87 -24.69
N PRO A 175 -52.96 24.79 -24.22
CA PRO A 175 -53.84 24.87 -23.04
C PRO A 175 -53.97 23.57 -22.18
N GLN A 176 -54.64 23.68 -21.01
CA GLN A 176 -55.58 22.74 -20.33
C GLN A 176 -55.20 21.25 -20.14
N ALA A 177 -55.58 20.46 -19.12
CA ALA A 177 -56.35 20.54 -17.87
C ALA A 177 -56.26 19.14 -17.18
N ALA A 178 -56.65 19.06 -15.89
CA ALA A 178 -57.13 17.88 -15.12
C ALA A 178 -56.09 16.79 -14.69
N ALA A 179 -55.88 16.62 -13.37
CA ALA A 179 -56.42 15.57 -12.47
C ALA A 179 -55.60 14.25 -12.55
N GLU A 180 -55.22 13.50 -11.50
CA GLU A 180 -55.88 13.16 -10.24
C GLU A 180 -54.89 12.52 -9.23
N ALA A 181 -55.13 12.76 -7.93
CA ALA A 181 -54.90 11.99 -6.69
C ALA A 181 -53.88 10.82 -6.58
N ALA A 182 -53.04 10.88 -5.52
CA ALA A 182 -52.94 9.85 -4.45
C ALA A 182 -52.00 10.30 -3.29
N PRO A 183 -52.48 10.36 -2.04
CA PRO A 183 -51.62 10.35 -0.85
C PRO A 183 -51.94 9.17 0.07
N GLU A 184 -50.93 8.50 0.61
CA GLU A 184 -51.10 7.77 1.87
C GLU A 184 -49.79 7.73 2.66
N ALA A 185 -49.86 8.23 3.89
CA ALA A 185 -48.84 8.16 4.91
C ALA A 185 -49.48 7.53 6.15
N ALA A 186 -48.89 6.46 6.69
CA ALA A 186 -49.02 6.05 8.09
C ALA A 186 -48.16 4.79 8.35
N ALA A 187 -47.30 4.82 9.38
CA ALA A 187 -47.43 3.98 10.58
C ALA A 187 -46.13 3.93 11.40
N LEU A 188 -46.27 4.28 12.69
CA LEU A 188 -45.35 4.02 13.81
C LEU A 188 -45.50 2.58 14.35
N GLY A 189 -44.49 2.11 15.10
CA GLY A 189 -44.56 1.08 16.14
C GLY A 189 -43.15 0.53 16.46
N ALA A 190 -42.47 0.84 17.56
CA ALA A 190 -42.67 0.57 18.99
C ALA A 190 -42.13 -0.80 19.49
N ALA A 191 -41.10 -0.72 20.34
CA ALA A 191 -40.86 -1.38 21.65
C ALA A 191 -40.59 -2.91 21.82
N GLY A 192 -39.70 -3.19 22.81
CA GLY A 192 -39.45 -4.46 23.52
C GLY A 192 -38.01 -4.98 23.33
N ALA A 193 -37.02 -4.93 24.24
CA ALA A 193 -36.91 -5.09 25.70
C ALA A 193 -37.17 -6.53 26.23
N ASP A 194 -36.10 -7.21 26.69
CA ASP A 194 -35.98 -8.22 27.78
C ASP A 194 -34.51 -8.74 27.78
N VAL A 195 -33.58 -8.35 28.67
CA VAL A 195 -33.32 -8.65 30.10
C VAL A 195 -33.24 -10.15 30.48
N ALA A 196 -32.06 -10.60 30.93
CA ALA A 196 -31.80 -11.16 32.29
C ALA A 196 -30.77 -12.32 32.37
N GLY A 197 -29.89 -12.22 33.38
CA GLY A 197 -29.26 -13.33 34.12
C GLY A 197 -27.80 -13.63 33.74
N GLY A 198 -26.82 -13.71 34.63
CA GLY A 198 -26.80 -13.69 36.10
C GLY A 198 -25.34 -13.81 36.60
N ALA A 199 -25.13 -13.41 37.85
CA ALA A 199 -23.84 -13.21 38.52
C ALA A 199 -23.13 -14.50 38.99
N THR A 200 -21.82 -14.43 39.26
CA THR A 200 -21.23 -15.02 40.47
C THR A 200 -19.91 -14.32 40.85
N ALA A 201 -19.69 -14.19 42.15
CA ALA A 201 -18.71 -13.35 42.85
C ALA A 201 -17.31 -13.95 43.01
N VAL A 202 -16.29 -13.09 43.21
CA VAL A 202 -15.16 -13.30 44.14
C VAL A 202 -14.70 -11.94 44.67
N GLY A 203 -14.50 -11.83 45.99
CA GLY A 203 -14.09 -10.60 46.66
C GLY A 203 -12.58 -10.47 46.94
N ALA A 204 -12.27 -9.39 47.64
CA ALA A 204 -11.07 -9.09 48.43
C ALA A 204 -9.76 -8.79 47.67
N GLN A 205 -9.35 -7.52 47.64
CA GLN A 205 -8.24 -6.98 48.45
C GLN A 205 -7.93 -5.54 48.03
N GLU A 206 -7.63 -4.69 49.02
CA GLU A 206 -7.12 -3.33 48.87
C GLU A 206 -5.96 -3.24 47.89
N SER A 207 -5.97 -2.21 47.04
CA SER A 207 -4.74 -1.68 46.44
C SER A 207 -4.92 -0.20 46.11
N GLU A 208 -4.30 0.65 46.91
CA GLU A 208 -4.26 2.11 46.75
C GLU A 208 -3.48 2.58 45.51
N LEU A 209 -3.15 1.69 44.57
CA LEU A 209 -2.29 2.00 43.44
C LEU A 209 -3.13 2.51 42.27
N ARG A 210 -2.91 3.76 41.86
CA ARG A 210 -3.40 4.29 40.57
C ARG A 210 -2.97 3.33 39.45
N LEU A 211 -3.80 3.19 38.41
CA LEU A 211 -3.38 2.51 37.19
C LEU A 211 -2.16 3.26 36.62
N SER A 212 -1.00 2.60 36.65
CA SER A 212 0.26 3.19 36.19
C SER A 212 0.55 2.79 34.74
N GLY A 213 1.00 3.76 33.94
CA GLY A 213 1.30 3.55 32.53
C GLY A 213 0.15 3.93 31.59
N SER A 214 0.15 3.36 30.38
CA SER A 214 -0.85 3.73 29.36
C SER A 214 -2.19 3.03 29.66
N LEU A 215 -3.22 3.81 29.97
CA LEU A 215 -4.58 3.37 30.30
C LEU A 215 -5.23 2.46 29.23
N GLN A 216 -4.73 2.51 27.99
CA GLN A 216 -5.18 1.65 26.89
C GLN A 216 -4.88 0.16 27.10
N ARG A 217 -3.90 -0.17 27.97
CA ARG A 217 -3.51 -1.55 28.30
C ARG A 217 -4.47 -2.25 29.27
N HIS A 218 -5.26 -1.49 30.03
CA HIS A 218 -6.15 -2.00 31.05
C HIS A 218 -7.47 -2.51 30.48
N THR A 219 -8.12 -3.46 31.15
CA THR A 219 -9.43 -3.96 30.72
C THR A 219 -10.53 -2.92 30.95
N ARG A 220 -11.71 -3.08 30.32
CA ARG A 220 -12.83 -2.12 30.50
C ARG A 220 -13.31 -2.10 31.95
N GLU A 221 -13.38 -3.25 32.59
CA GLU A 221 -13.80 -3.41 33.98
C GLU A 221 -12.83 -2.71 34.96
N GLU A 222 -11.52 -2.76 34.68
CA GLU A 222 -10.49 -2.05 35.46
C GLU A 222 -10.63 -0.52 35.33
N LEU A 223 -10.91 -0.02 34.12
CA LEU A 223 -11.13 1.41 33.88
C LEU A 223 -12.43 1.89 34.53
N ASP A 224 -13.50 1.10 34.47
CA ASP A 224 -14.79 1.45 35.08
C ASP A 224 -14.69 1.47 36.62
N SER A 225 -13.88 0.58 37.20
CA SER A 225 -13.59 0.57 38.65
C SER A 225 -12.78 1.80 39.09
N GLU A 226 -11.79 2.23 38.29
CA GLU A 226 -11.00 3.43 38.57
C GLU A 226 -11.81 4.71 38.36
N ALA A 227 -12.66 4.78 37.33
CA ALA A 227 -13.58 5.90 37.13
C ALA A 227 -14.59 6.03 38.28
N GLN A 228 -15.13 4.92 38.80
CA GLN A 228 -15.97 4.92 40.01
C GLN A 228 -15.20 5.41 41.25
N ARG A 229 -13.91 5.02 41.40
CA ARG A 229 -13.04 5.53 42.48
C ARG A 229 -12.82 7.04 42.40
N LEU A 230 -12.66 7.56 41.18
CA LEU A 230 -12.46 8.99 40.92
C LEU A 230 -13.77 9.80 40.94
N GLY A 231 -14.93 9.13 41.10
CA GLY A 231 -16.23 9.78 41.11
C GLY A 231 -16.68 10.29 39.74
N ILE A 232 -16.13 9.74 38.66
CA ILE A 232 -16.52 10.05 37.28
C ILE A 232 -17.75 9.21 36.94
N GLU A 233 -18.87 9.87 36.66
CA GLU A 233 -20.10 9.20 36.23
C GLU A 233 -19.93 8.72 34.79
N ILE A 234 -19.98 7.40 34.57
CA ILE A 234 -19.75 6.79 33.26
C ILE A 234 -21.10 6.59 32.58
N ASP A 235 -21.27 7.17 31.39
CA ASP A 235 -22.45 6.88 30.58
C ASP A 235 -22.39 5.45 29.99
N PRO A 236 -23.53 4.73 29.93
CA PRO A 236 -23.60 3.38 29.36
C PRO A 236 -23.19 3.28 27.89
N GLU A 237 -23.18 4.40 27.15
CA GLU A 237 -22.83 4.45 25.73
C GLU A 237 -21.32 4.64 25.47
N TRP A 238 -20.50 4.88 26.49
CA TRP A 238 -19.08 5.16 26.31
C TRP A 238 -18.27 3.91 25.98
N ASN A 239 -17.42 3.98 24.95
CA ASN A 239 -16.49 2.90 24.63
C ASN A 239 -15.27 2.92 25.56
N LYS A 240 -14.50 1.81 25.58
CA LYS A 240 -13.29 1.67 26.40
C LYS A 240 -12.33 2.87 26.28
N GLY A 241 -12.18 3.40 25.06
CA GLY A 241 -11.32 4.56 24.81
C GLY A 241 -11.82 5.83 25.48
N ASP A 242 -13.12 6.07 25.49
CA ASP A 242 -13.74 7.30 26.02
C ASP A 242 -13.60 7.37 27.54
N VAL A 243 -13.77 6.24 28.24
CA VAL A 243 -13.51 6.14 29.70
C VAL A 243 -12.03 6.32 30.01
N ALA A 244 -11.12 5.73 29.22
CA ALA A 244 -9.68 5.93 29.41
C ALA A 244 -9.29 7.41 29.26
N THR A 245 -9.87 8.12 28.29
CA THR A 245 -9.64 9.56 28.08
C THR A 245 -10.22 10.41 29.20
N ALA A 246 -11.39 10.05 29.74
CA ALA A 246 -11.98 10.76 30.89
C ALA A 246 -11.12 10.62 32.16
N ILE A 247 -10.57 9.43 32.41
CA ILE A 247 -9.65 9.19 33.54
C ILE A 247 -8.34 9.96 33.36
N GLU A 248 -7.80 10.00 32.13
CA GLU A 248 -6.59 10.75 31.80
C GLU A 248 -6.79 12.26 32.04
N ALA A 249 -7.92 12.82 31.60
CA ALA A 249 -8.27 14.22 31.83
C ALA A 249 -8.39 14.55 33.34
N HIS A 250 -8.99 13.66 34.13
CA HIS A 250 -9.10 13.85 35.58
C HIS A 250 -7.74 13.81 36.28
N TYR A 251 -6.81 12.96 35.82
CA TYR A 251 -5.43 12.94 36.33
C TYR A 251 -4.62 14.18 35.95
N GLU A 252 -4.90 14.80 34.79
CA GLU A 252 -4.29 16.07 34.39
C GLU A 252 -4.80 17.26 35.23
N GLU A 253 -6.09 17.27 35.58
CA GLU A 253 -6.69 18.32 36.44
C GLU A 253 -6.30 18.16 37.92
N HIS A 254 -6.04 16.94 38.37
CA HIS A 254 -5.61 16.63 39.74
C HIS A 254 -4.22 15.98 39.76
N PRO A 255 -3.16 16.76 39.43
CA PRO A 255 -1.79 16.27 39.52
C PRO A 255 -1.46 16.05 41.00
N VAL A 256 -1.22 14.80 41.38
CA VAL A 256 -0.62 14.51 42.68
C VAL A 256 0.82 14.93 42.60
N ALA A 257 1.28 15.73 43.57
CA ALA A 257 2.69 16.02 43.73
C ALA A 257 3.43 14.69 43.91
N THR A 258 4.17 14.27 42.89
CA THR A 258 5.10 13.16 42.99
C THR A 258 6.13 13.54 44.04
N GLY A 259 6.00 12.96 45.23
CA GLY A 259 7.00 13.08 46.28
C GLY A 259 8.22 12.26 45.90
N ASP A 260 9.10 12.85 45.10
CA ASP A 260 10.49 12.44 44.96
C ASP A 260 11.33 13.40 45.83
N GLU A 261 11.35 13.17 47.15
CA GLU A 261 12.48 13.54 48.00
C GLU A 261 13.32 12.28 48.27
N GLU A 262 14.60 12.40 47.90
CA GLU A 262 15.78 11.53 48.12
C GLU A 262 15.90 10.17 47.41
#